data_AF-A0A2U2BTP6-F1
#
_entry.id   AF-A0A2U2BTP6-F1
#
_cell.length_a   1.000
_cell.length_b   1.000
_cell.length_c   1.000
_cell.angle_alpha   90.00
_cell.angle_beta   90.00
_cell.angle_gamma   90.00
#
_symmetry.space_group_name_H-M   'P 1'
#
loop_
_entity.id
_entity.type
_entity.pdbx_description
1 polymer ?
#
loop_
_entity_poly.entity_id
_entity_poly.type
_entity_poly.pdbx_seq_one_letter_code
_entity_poly.pdbx_strand_id
1 'polypeptide(L)' 'MPGLVIFLVRHALLGFAIGVVFTGVLLAFDVARLRSLMLGSPSGWLGAGLLAFFVGSTFAAAQMGMAVMLSGREDD' A
#
# COMPACT_ATOMS: atom_id res chain seq x y z
N MET A 1 2.32 -19.44 -15.11
CA MET A 1 2.05 -18.01 -15.35
C MET A 1 3.27 -17.40 -16.02
N PRO A 2 3.12 -16.49 -17.00
CA PRO A 2 4.25 -15.82 -17.65
C PRO A 2 5.14 -15.10 -16.61
N GLY A 3 6.46 -15.13 -16.76
CA GLY A 3 7.42 -14.61 -15.76
C GLY A 3 7.18 -13.15 -15.37
N LEU A 4 6.81 -12.31 -16.34
CA LEU A 4 6.49 -10.90 -16.14
C LEU A 4 5.30 -10.66 -15.19
N VAL A 5 4.28 -11.53 -15.23
CA VAL A 5 3.12 -11.42 -14.33
C VAL A 5 3.55 -11.69 -12.89
N ILE A 6 4.38 -12.70 -12.66
CA ILE A 6 4.91 -13.03 -11.33
C ILE A 6 5.81 -11.89 -10.81
N PHE A 7 6.65 -11.33 -11.69
CA PHE A 7 7.48 -10.17 -11.37
C PHE A 7 6.62 -8.99 -10.89
N LEU A 8 5.59 -8.64 -11.67
CA LEU A 8 4.73 -7.51 -11.36
C LEU A 8 3.93 -7.73 -10.07
N VAL A 9 3.35 -8.92 -9.88
CA VAL A 9 2.58 -9.28 -8.68
C VAL A 9 3.45 -9.24 -7.42
N ARG A 10 4.70 -9.69 -7.48
CA ARG A 10 5.62 -9.59 -6.32
C ARG A 10 5.84 -8.13 -5.89
N HIS A 11 6.07 -7.23 -6.84
CA HIS A 11 6.25 -5.80 -6.54
C HIS A 11 4.96 -5.13 -6.09
N ALA A 12 3.82 -5.52 -6.67
CA ALA A 12 2.50 -5.07 -6.21
C ALA A 12 2.26 -5.45 -4.74
N LEU A 13 2.54 -6.70 -4.37
CA LEU A 13 2.37 -7.19 -3.00
C LEU A 13 3.33 -6.47 -2.02
N LEU A 14 4.59 -6.26 -2.41
CA LEU A 14 5.55 -5.49 -1.62
C LEU A 14 5.08 -4.04 -1.40
N GLY A 15 4.64 -3.37 -2.47
CA GLY A 15 4.10 -2.01 -2.36
C GLY A 15 2.85 -1.95 -1.51
N PHE A 16 1.92 -2.89 -1.69
CA PHE A 16 0.72 -2.96 -0.87
C PHE A 16 1.06 -3.12 0.62
N ALA A 17 1.99 -4.04 0.95
CA ALA A 17 2.44 -4.25 2.32
C ALA A 17 3.03 -2.97 2.93
N ILE A 18 3.87 -2.24 2.18
CA ILE A 18 4.42 -0.95 2.61
C ILE A 18 3.29 0.06 2.88
N GLY A 19 2.30 0.16 1.98
CA GLY A 19 1.17 1.08 2.16
C GLY A 19 0.26 0.74 3.35
N VAL A 20 0.09 -0.55 3.66
CA VAL A 20 -0.62 -1.00 4.88
C VAL A 20 0.16 -0.61 6.13
N VAL A 21 1.48 -0.83 6.16
CA VAL A 21 2.34 -0.41 7.27
C VAL A 21 2.29 1.11 7.45
N PHE A 22 2.37 1.87 6.35
CA PHE A 22 2.26 3.33 6.36
C PHE A 22 0.90 3.79 6.93
N THR A 23 -0.19 3.15 6.53
CA THR A 23 -1.51 3.41 7.13
C THR A 23 -1.53 3.12 8.63
N GLY A 24 -0.91 2.02 9.07
CA GLY A 24 -0.74 1.69 10.48
C GLY A 24 0.00 2.79 11.24
N VAL A 25 1.04 3.37 10.65
CA VAL A 25 1.77 4.52 11.20
C VAL A 25 0.86 5.75 11.32
N LEU A 26 0.08 6.09 10.28
CA LEU A 26 -0.88 7.21 10.33
C LEU A 26 -1.87 7.07 11.49
N LEU A 27 -2.39 5.85 11.71
CA LEU A 27 -3.31 5.57 12.81
C LEU A 27 -2.59 5.57 14.17
N ALA A 28 -1.38 5.03 14.26
CA ALA A 28 -0.61 4.99 15.51
C ALA A 28 -0.34 6.40 16.05
N PHE A 29 0.04 7.33 15.18
CA PHE A 29 0.30 8.73 15.51
C PHE A 29 -0.94 9.62 15.53
N ASP A 30 -2.12 9.05 15.29
CA ASP A 30 -3.40 9.77 15.21
C ASP A 30 -3.33 11.00 14.28
N VAL A 31 -2.68 10.84 13.13
CA VAL A 31 -2.50 11.90 12.14
C VAL A 31 -3.86 12.42 11.73
N ALA A 32 -4.05 13.75 11.77
CA ALA A 32 -5.33 14.40 11.50
C ALA A 32 -6.53 13.83 12.31
N ARG A 33 -6.26 13.28 13.49
CA ARG A 33 -7.26 12.62 14.36
C ARG A 33 -7.92 11.37 13.75
N LEU A 34 -7.30 10.73 12.76
CA LEU A 34 -7.87 9.55 12.08
C LEU A 34 -8.20 8.39 13.03
N ARG A 35 -7.30 8.07 13.97
CA ARG A 35 -7.54 6.99 14.94
C ARG A 35 -8.67 7.37 15.89
N SER A 36 -8.64 8.59 16.40
CA SER A 36 -9.70 9.12 17.26
C SER A 36 -11.08 9.10 16.57
N LEU A 37 -11.13 9.44 15.28
CA LEU A 37 -12.35 9.37 14.46
C LEU A 37 -12.84 7.93 14.29
N MET A 38 -11.93 7.00 14.01
CA MET A 38 -12.28 5.59 13.84
C MET A 38 -12.79 4.96 15.14
N LEU A 39 -12.16 5.24 16.29
CA LEU A 39 -12.60 4.71 17.58
C LEU A 39 -13.96 5.26 18.03
N GLY A 40 -14.34 6.45 17.57
CA GLY A 40 -15.64 7.06 17.87
C GLY A 40 -16.81 6.58 16.99
N SER A 41 -16.55 5.80 15.95
CA SER A 41 -17.56 5.33 15.01
C SER A 41 -17.79 3.82 15.10
N PRO A 42 -19.04 3.33 15.12
CA PRO A 42 -19.34 1.89 15.00
C PRO A 42 -18.76 1.26 13.73
N SER A 43 -18.57 2.05 12.67
CA SER A 43 -17.98 1.63 11.39
C SER A 43 -16.48 1.95 11.26
N GLY A 44 -15.80 2.30 12.35
CA GLY A 44 -14.38 2.67 12.33
C GLY A 44 -13.46 1.63 11.70
N TRP A 45 -13.76 0.35 11.89
CA TRP A 45 -13.01 -0.76 11.30
C TRP A 45 -13.10 -0.80 9.77
N LEU A 46 -14.26 -0.43 9.19
CA LEU A 46 -14.42 -0.29 7.74
C LEU A 46 -13.58 0.87 7.22
N GLY A 47 -13.57 1.99 7.96
CA GLY A 47 -12.70 3.13 7.65
C GLY A 47 -11.23 2.74 7.62
N ALA A 48 -10.76 2.01 8.64
CA ALA A 48 -9.39 1.51 8.70
C ALA A 48 -9.06 0.59 7.51
N GLY A 49 -9.97 -0.34 7.20
CA GLY A 49 -9.83 -1.27 6.07
C GLY A 49 -9.77 -0.57 4.72
N LEU A 50 -10.68 0.38 4.47
CA LEU A 50 -10.70 1.16 3.22
C LEU A 50 -9.46 2.03 3.09
N LEU A 51 -9.05 2.72 4.17
CA LEU A 51 -7.84 3.52 4.17
C LEU A 51 -6.62 2.67 3.83
N ALA A 52 -6.45 1.53 4.51
CA ALA A 52 -5.35 0.61 4.25
C ALA A 52 -5.37 0.04 2.82
N PHE A 53 -6.56 -0.29 2.30
CA PHE A 53 -6.72 -0.82 0.95
C PHE A 53 -6.37 0.22 -0.12
N PHE A 54 -6.89 1.44 -0.02
CA PHE A 54 -6.63 2.49 -1.02
C PHE A 54 -5.18 2.96 -0.97
N VAL A 55 -4.66 3.24 0.22
CA VAL A 55 -3.25 3.62 0.40
C VAL A 55 -2.33 2.48 -0.04
N GLY A 56 -2.61 1.25 0.38
CA GLY A 56 -1.90 0.05 -0.07
C GLY A 56 -1.88 -0.06 -1.59
N SER A 57 -3.03 0.11 -2.25
CA SER A 57 -3.14 0.04 -3.71
C SER A 57 -2.33 1.13 -4.42
N THR A 58 -2.29 2.35 -3.86
CA THR A 58 -1.44 3.45 -4.38
C THR A 58 0.04 3.09 -4.32
N PHE A 59 0.52 2.54 -3.19
CA PHE A 59 1.92 2.10 -3.07
C PHE A 59 2.22 0.89 -3.95
N ALA A 60 1.28 -0.05 -4.12
CA ALA A 60 1.41 -1.16 -5.04
C ALA A 60 1.62 -0.68 -6.48
N ALA A 61 0.82 0.29 -6.94
CA ALA A 61 0.96 0.90 -8.26
C ALA A 61 2.32 1.60 -8.44
N ALA A 62 2.77 2.35 -7.43
CA ALA A 62 4.08 3.00 -7.46
C ALA A 62 5.24 1.99 -7.52
N GLN A 63 5.18 0.91 -6.73
CA GLN A 63 6.21 -0.14 -6.73
C GLN A 63 6.26 -0.89 -8.05
N MET A 64 5.11 -1.21 -8.64
CA MET A 64 5.05 -1.79 -9.98
C MET A 64 5.70 -0.87 -11.04
N GLY A 65 5.38 0.43 -11.01
CA GLY A 65 5.98 1.41 -11.92
C GLY A 65 7.49 1.53 -11.74
N MET A 66 7.97 1.60 -10.51
CA MET A 66 9.41 1.62 -10.20
C MET A 66 10.11 0.36 -10.71
N ALA A 67 9.53 -0.81 -10.45
CA ALA A 67 10.10 -2.09 -10.88
C ALA A 67 10.32 -2.15 -12.40
N VAL A 68 9.34 -1.69 -13.18
CA VAL A 68 9.43 -1.63 -14.65
C VAL A 68 10.46 -0.60 -15.12
N MET A 69 10.52 0.58 -14.48
CA MET A 69 11.49 1.63 -14.84
C MET A 69 12.94 1.27 -14.47
N LEU A 70 13.12 0.40 -13.47
CA LEU A 70 14.44 -0.05 -12.99
C LEU A 70 14.94 -1.29 -13.74
N SER A 71 14.04 -2.18 -14.18
CA SER A 71 14.43 -3.42 -14.88
C SER A 71 15.15 -3.16 -16.22
N GLY A 72 14.93 -2.02 -16.86
CA GLY A 72 15.63 -1.65 -18.09
C GLY A 72 17.08 -1.15 -17.90
N ARG A 73 17.59 -1.14 -16.66
CA ARG A 73 18.96 -0.70 -16.34
C ARG A 73 19.92 -1.85 -16.00
N GLU A 74 19.45 -3.10 -15.96
CA GLU A 74 20.26 -4.27 -15.59
C GLU A 74 20.90 -4.98 -16.79
N ASP A 75 20.59 -4.56 -18.03
CA ASP A 75 21.06 -5.19 -19.27
C ASP A 75 22.26 -4.47 -19.94
N ASP A 76 22.83 -3.43 -19.31
CA ASP A 76 24.06 -2.71 -19.72
C ASP A 76 25.20 -2.90 -18.70
#